data_AF-A0AAE9EAQ2-F1
#
_entry.id   AF-A0AAE9EAQ2-F1
#
_cell.length_a   1.000
_cell.length_b   1.000
_cell.length_c   1.000
_cell.angle_alpha   90.00
_cell.angle_beta   90.00
_cell.angle_gamma   90.00
#
_symmetry.space_group_name_H-M   'P 1'
#
loop_
_entity.id
_entity.type
_entity.pdbx_description
1 polymer ?
#
loop_
_entity_poly.entity_id
_entity_poly.type
_entity_poly.pdbx_seq_one_letter_code
_entity_poly.pdbx_strand_id
1 'polypeptide(L)'
;MKGSVPYMINLHIFTMVCDFTWSVLVLPMFFMPSIAAHASGVIVWFTQNPVVVVWLAFASLGGMAAAIISLFEHRHRVIVTESRFVLKNQTFRRGLLSFMYFGHMNFGIPEIITAPENQEEAKRLLFQKNPCLPPIFMDPLTHVIQLDASLFNPHMYLTCLYLAVVFSFFCSHIMWSLLPRNNPSMSASTRKMMRKFFICMCIQVAIPTFVIYLPNLYWNISITFDFYFQEFNNISIVLFTLHGTSSSIATIFIYAPYRNFTKDLILSVPYMINLHVLTMICDLTWAVVLLPLFFMPVIGAHASGILVWFTVNPTILIWLAFASLGGICAGIVSLFENRHQIIVTNSWFVMKRKWTRRIFWTIFYTVTINFGLPEVLTIPADQESLKVEVFEKYPCIPLLFLDNTTALIQKDEVKCCSIVPT
;
A
#
# COMPACT_ATOMS: atom_id res chain seq x y z
N MET A 1 -28.73 22.50 -2.61
CA MET A 1 -27.26 22.33 -2.67
C MET A 1 -26.94 21.13 -3.53
N LYS A 2 -26.23 21.28 -4.65
CA LYS A 2 -25.72 20.11 -5.38
C LYS A 2 -24.71 19.41 -4.46
N GLY A 3 -24.96 18.14 -4.17
CA GLY A 3 -24.11 17.36 -3.29
C GLY A 3 -22.73 17.16 -3.90
N SER A 4 -21.73 17.11 -3.04
CA SER A 4 -20.35 16.77 -3.41
C SER A 4 -20.04 15.30 -3.47
N VAL A 5 -21.02 14.49 -3.09
CA VAL A 5 -20.93 13.04 -3.05
C VAL A 5 -20.37 12.49 -4.37
N PRO A 6 -20.82 12.94 -5.57
CA PRO A 6 -20.25 12.44 -6.82
C PRO A 6 -18.74 12.69 -6.97
N TYR A 7 -18.26 13.86 -6.52
CA TYR A 7 -16.84 14.21 -6.59
C TYR A 7 -16.01 13.46 -5.55
N MET A 8 -16.58 13.17 -4.38
CA MET A 8 -15.93 12.32 -3.38
C MET A 8 -15.86 10.85 -3.83
N ILE A 9 -16.92 10.33 -4.46
CA ILE A 9 -16.93 9.00 -5.07
C ILE A 9 -15.90 8.92 -6.19
N ASN A 10 -15.86 9.94 -7.06
CA ASN A 10 -14.90 10.02 -8.14
C ASN A 10 -13.45 9.99 -7.62
N LEU A 11 -13.13 10.75 -6.58
CA LEU A 11 -11.83 10.67 -5.92
C LEU A 11 -11.54 9.25 -5.40
N HIS A 12 -12.51 8.62 -4.72
CA HIS A 12 -12.32 7.28 -4.18
C HIS A 12 -12.09 6.22 -5.27
N ILE A 13 -12.81 6.30 -6.40
CA ILE A 13 -12.60 5.41 -7.55
C ILE A 13 -11.17 5.56 -8.09
N PHE A 14 -10.69 6.79 -8.29
CA PHE A 14 -9.34 7.01 -8.80
C PHE A 14 -8.25 6.60 -7.80
N THR A 15 -8.49 6.78 -6.49
CA THR A 15 -7.59 6.24 -5.45
C THR A 15 -7.56 4.72 -5.52
N MET A 16 -8.71 4.03 -5.60
CA MET A 16 -8.76 2.58 -5.74
C MET A 16 -8.05 2.08 -7.01
N VAL A 17 -8.23 2.76 -8.14
CA VAL A 17 -7.54 2.43 -9.39
C VAL A 17 -6.03 2.58 -9.23
N CYS A 18 -5.58 3.66 -8.57
CA CYS A 18 -4.16 3.87 -8.25
C CYS A 18 -3.63 2.73 -7.37
N ASP A 19 -4.28 2.45 -6.23
CA ASP A 19 -3.87 1.38 -5.31
C ASP A 19 -3.77 0.01 -6.01
N PHE A 20 -4.79 -0.34 -6.80
CA PHE A 20 -4.81 -1.60 -7.53
C PHE A 20 -3.71 -1.67 -8.61
N THR A 21 -3.46 -0.55 -9.29
CA THR A 21 -2.40 -0.46 -10.30
C THR A 21 -1.04 -0.71 -9.69
N TRP A 22 -0.73 -0.02 -8.59
CA TRP A 22 0.60 -0.09 -7.97
C TRP A 22 0.82 -1.36 -7.14
N SER A 23 -0.24 -1.92 -6.54
CA SER A 23 -0.11 -3.08 -5.64
C SER A 23 -0.32 -4.43 -6.31
N VAL A 24 -1.02 -4.48 -7.45
CA VAL A 24 -1.40 -5.75 -8.12
C VAL A 24 -0.95 -5.77 -9.57
N LEU A 25 -1.30 -4.75 -10.36
CA LEU A 25 -1.04 -4.78 -11.80
C LEU A 25 0.44 -4.61 -12.12
N VAL A 26 1.08 -3.57 -11.60
CA VAL A 26 2.47 -3.23 -11.92
C VAL A 26 3.42 -3.89 -10.92
N LEU A 27 3.10 -3.83 -9.63
CA LEU A 27 3.94 -4.27 -8.51
C LEU A 27 5.42 -3.89 -8.72
N PRO A 28 5.73 -2.58 -8.75
CA PRO A 28 7.05 -2.10 -9.13
C PRO A 28 8.06 -2.24 -7.99
N MET A 29 9.30 -2.56 -8.34
CA MET A 29 10.49 -2.47 -7.50
C MET A 29 11.40 -1.37 -8.06
N PHE A 30 11.60 -0.29 -7.31
CA PHE A 30 12.50 0.81 -7.71
C PHE A 30 13.95 0.58 -7.27
N PHE A 31 14.88 1.17 -8.00
CA PHE A 31 16.33 1.07 -7.75
C PHE A 31 17.00 2.43 -7.49
N MET A 32 16.31 3.40 -6.87
CA MET A 32 16.86 4.75 -6.63
C MET A 32 18.18 4.67 -5.84
N PRO A 33 19.24 5.37 -6.28
CA PRO A 33 19.22 6.55 -7.16
C PRO A 33 19.28 6.23 -8.67
N SER A 34 19.47 4.97 -9.06
CA SER A 34 19.31 4.55 -10.45
C SER A 34 17.83 4.65 -10.81
N ILE A 35 17.47 5.60 -11.69
CA ILE A 35 16.08 5.88 -12.07
C ILE A 35 15.57 4.75 -12.98
N ALA A 36 15.28 3.62 -12.37
CA ALA A 36 14.88 2.38 -12.98
C ALA A 36 13.89 1.65 -12.09
N ALA A 37 13.04 0.84 -12.72
CA ALA A 37 12.05 0.02 -12.03
C ALA A 37 11.94 -1.35 -12.69
N HIS A 38 11.73 -2.38 -11.86
CA HIS A 38 11.35 -3.71 -12.30
C HIS A 38 9.85 -3.91 -12.03
N ALA A 39 9.11 -4.48 -12.98
CA ALA A 39 7.69 -4.77 -12.81
C ALA A 39 7.47 -6.28 -12.62
N SER A 40 6.80 -6.66 -11.52
CA SER A 40 6.51 -8.07 -11.20
C SER A 40 5.01 -8.37 -11.12
N GLY A 41 4.15 -7.39 -11.42
CA GLY A 41 2.71 -7.54 -11.26
C GLY A 41 2.01 -8.26 -12.41
N VAL A 42 0.71 -8.45 -12.27
CA VAL A 42 -0.13 -9.22 -13.21
C VAL A 42 -0.07 -8.65 -14.65
N ILE A 43 0.24 -7.36 -14.83
CA ILE A 43 0.30 -6.72 -16.14
C ILE A 43 1.36 -7.38 -17.05
N VAL A 44 2.47 -7.88 -16.49
CA VAL A 44 3.56 -8.46 -17.28
C VAL A 44 3.20 -9.81 -17.91
N TRP A 45 2.12 -10.44 -17.44
CA TRP A 45 1.55 -11.65 -18.06
C TRP A 45 0.79 -11.35 -19.35
N PHE A 46 0.32 -10.11 -19.52
CA PHE A 46 -0.43 -9.67 -20.69
C PHE A 46 0.41 -8.83 -21.64
N THR A 47 1.32 -8.00 -21.12
CA THR A 47 2.19 -7.16 -21.93
C THR A 47 3.55 -6.95 -21.26
N GLN A 48 4.61 -7.16 -22.03
CA GLN A 48 5.98 -6.85 -21.64
C GLN A 48 6.44 -5.51 -22.22
N ASN A 49 5.53 -4.71 -22.80
CA ASN A 49 5.88 -3.42 -23.35
C ASN A 49 6.10 -2.41 -22.21
N PRO A 50 7.33 -1.92 -21.98
CA PRO A 50 7.65 -1.03 -20.86
C PRO A 50 6.87 0.29 -20.94
N VAL A 51 6.56 0.77 -22.14
CA VAL A 51 5.77 2.00 -22.35
C VAL A 51 4.40 1.87 -21.71
N VAL A 52 3.72 0.73 -21.91
CA VAL A 52 2.37 0.50 -21.38
C VAL A 52 2.40 0.38 -19.86
N VAL A 53 3.39 -0.34 -19.31
CA VAL A 53 3.54 -0.56 -17.86
C VAL A 53 3.83 0.77 -17.15
N VAL A 54 4.78 1.55 -17.67
CA VAL A 54 5.16 2.85 -17.12
C VAL A 54 4.00 3.85 -17.25
N TRP A 55 3.38 3.94 -18.43
CA TRP A 55 2.23 4.84 -18.65
C TRP A 55 1.08 4.52 -17.71
N LEU A 56 0.73 3.24 -17.53
CA LEU A 56 -0.37 2.83 -16.66
C LEU A 56 -0.12 3.26 -15.20
N ALA A 57 1.11 3.09 -14.70
CA ALA A 57 1.50 3.50 -13.35
C ALA A 57 1.34 5.02 -13.16
N PHE A 58 1.90 5.82 -14.07
CA PHE A 58 1.79 7.29 -14.01
C PHE A 58 0.35 7.77 -14.26
N ALA A 59 -0.38 7.19 -15.20
CA ALA A 59 -1.75 7.59 -15.53
C ALA A 59 -2.71 7.40 -14.35
N SER A 60 -2.53 6.33 -13.57
CA SER A 60 -3.32 6.07 -12.37
C SER A 60 -3.10 7.15 -11.28
N LEU A 61 -1.84 7.57 -11.07
CA LEU A 61 -1.47 8.65 -10.13
C LEU A 61 -1.98 10.01 -10.61
N GLY A 62 -1.83 10.30 -11.91
CA GLY A 62 -2.34 11.51 -12.54
C GLY A 62 -3.87 11.62 -12.47
N GLY A 63 -4.58 10.50 -12.68
CA GLY A 63 -6.03 10.43 -12.53
C GLY A 63 -6.50 10.76 -11.11
N MET A 64 -5.78 10.29 -10.09
CA MET A 64 -6.03 10.66 -8.70
C MET A 64 -5.80 12.16 -8.46
N ALA A 65 -4.70 12.74 -8.94
CA ALA A 65 -4.44 14.18 -8.82
C ALA A 65 -5.54 15.02 -9.47
N ALA A 66 -5.98 14.65 -10.68
CA ALA A 66 -7.10 15.31 -11.37
C ALA A 66 -8.42 15.18 -10.58
N ALA A 67 -8.67 14.04 -9.93
CA ALA A 67 -9.84 13.85 -9.09
C ALA A 67 -9.82 14.76 -7.85
N ILE A 68 -8.67 14.95 -7.22
CA ILE A 68 -8.49 15.92 -6.12
C ILE A 68 -8.81 17.34 -6.62
N ILE A 69 -8.22 17.76 -7.75
CA ILE A 69 -8.49 19.08 -8.33
C ILE A 69 -9.98 19.27 -8.62
N SER A 70 -10.64 18.26 -9.21
CA SER A 70 -12.07 18.31 -9.51
C SER A 70 -12.93 18.48 -8.26
N LEU A 71 -12.53 17.87 -7.14
CA LEU A 71 -13.20 18.01 -5.84
C LEU A 71 -13.07 19.43 -5.31
N PHE A 72 -11.86 20.00 -5.31
CA PHE A 72 -11.61 21.36 -4.82
C PHE A 72 -12.21 22.44 -5.73
N GLU A 73 -12.19 22.26 -7.05
CA GLU A 73 -12.90 23.11 -8.00
C GLU A 73 -14.40 23.13 -7.68
N HIS A 74 -14.99 21.95 -7.49
CA HIS A 74 -16.40 21.85 -7.16
C HIS A 74 -16.73 22.54 -5.84
N ARG A 75 -15.86 22.41 -4.82
CA ARG A 75 -16.02 23.13 -3.54
C ARG A 75 -15.94 24.62 -3.68
N HIS A 76 -14.94 25.07 -4.41
CA HIS A 76 -14.73 26.48 -4.70
C HIS A 76 -15.96 27.08 -5.35
N ARG A 77 -16.51 26.43 -6.38
CA ARG A 77 -17.72 26.89 -7.06
C ARG A 77 -18.97 26.95 -6.16
N VAL A 78 -19.11 26.01 -5.22
CA VAL A 78 -20.30 25.96 -4.34
C VAL A 78 -20.23 27.03 -3.24
N ILE A 79 -19.04 27.30 -2.70
CA ILE A 79 -18.84 28.22 -1.58
C ILE A 79 -18.64 29.66 -2.07
N VAL A 80 -17.92 29.83 -3.18
CA VAL A 80 -17.58 31.12 -3.75
C VAL A 80 -18.49 31.40 -4.93
N THR A 81 -19.47 32.28 -4.75
CA THR A 81 -20.49 32.59 -5.77
C THR A 81 -20.21 33.91 -6.50
N GLU A 82 -19.63 34.88 -5.82
CA GLU A 82 -19.47 36.27 -6.29
C GLU A 82 -18.03 36.60 -6.74
N SER A 83 -17.35 35.67 -7.42
CA SER A 83 -15.98 35.90 -7.93
C SER A 83 -15.86 35.61 -9.42
N ARG A 84 -14.97 36.35 -10.11
CA ARG A 84 -14.62 36.14 -11.52
C ARG A 84 -13.91 34.80 -11.76
N PHE A 85 -13.31 34.23 -10.71
CA PHE A 85 -12.57 32.97 -10.79
C PHE A 85 -13.47 31.73 -10.75
N VAL A 86 -14.79 31.91 -10.68
CA VAL A 86 -15.76 30.82 -10.65
C VAL A 86 -16.16 30.45 -12.07
N LEU A 87 -16.02 29.17 -12.42
CA LEU A 87 -16.41 28.63 -13.72
C LEU A 87 -17.94 28.52 -13.83
N LYS A 88 -18.59 29.63 -14.24
CA LYS A 88 -20.05 29.72 -14.36
C LYS A 88 -20.61 28.90 -15.53
N ASN A 89 -19.93 28.95 -16.69
CA ASN A 89 -20.34 28.21 -17.89
C ASN A 89 -20.06 26.70 -17.72
N GLN A 90 -21.12 25.90 -17.72
CA GLN A 90 -21.05 24.47 -17.45
C GLN A 90 -20.33 23.69 -18.56
N THR A 91 -20.49 24.08 -19.83
CA THR A 91 -19.86 23.41 -20.97
C THR A 91 -18.36 23.65 -20.95
N PHE A 92 -17.97 24.91 -20.77
CA PHE A 92 -16.55 25.28 -20.63
C PHE A 92 -15.90 24.57 -19.44
N ARG A 93 -16.57 24.53 -18.29
CA ARG A 93 -16.09 23.83 -17.09
C ARG A 93 -15.84 22.33 -17.35
N ARG A 94 -16.78 21.66 -18.02
CA ARG A 94 -16.61 20.25 -18.38
C ARG A 94 -15.43 20.05 -19.32
N GLY A 95 -15.31 20.89 -20.36
CA GLY A 95 -14.16 20.85 -21.27
C GLY A 95 -12.82 21.05 -20.56
N LEU A 96 -12.73 22.04 -19.66
CA LEU A 96 -11.51 22.30 -18.89
C LEU A 96 -11.14 21.14 -17.97
N LEU A 97 -12.10 20.59 -17.24
CA LEU A 97 -11.85 19.43 -16.36
C LEU A 97 -11.42 18.22 -17.19
N SER A 98 -12.09 17.92 -18.31
CA SER A 98 -11.69 16.82 -19.21
C SER A 98 -10.27 17.00 -19.74
N PHE A 99 -9.90 18.22 -20.15
CA PHE A 99 -8.54 18.54 -20.59
C PHE A 99 -7.52 18.36 -19.45
N MET A 100 -7.84 18.81 -18.24
CA MET A 100 -6.98 18.61 -17.07
C MET A 100 -6.80 17.11 -16.77
N TYR A 101 -7.88 16.32 -16.81
CA TYR A 101 -7.79 14.87 -16.64
C TYR A 101 -6.85 14.23 -17.66
N PHE A 102 -7.01 14.58 -18.93
CA PHE A 102 -6.14 14.10 -19.99
C PHE A 102 -4.67 14.49 -19.76
N GLY A 103 -4.40 15.76 -19.43
CA GLY A 103 -3.05 16.24 -19.15
C GLY A 103 -2.40 15.54 -17.96
N HIS A 104 -3.15 15.37 -16.86
CA HIS A 104 -2.63 14.70 -15.68
C HIS A 104 -2.43 13.20 -15.92
N MET A 105 -3.31 12.50 -16.61
CA MET A 105 -3.09 11.07 -16.91
C MET A 105 -1.88 10.83 -17.83
N ASN A 106 -1.50 11.83 -18.61
CA ASN A 106 -0.38 11.75 -19.54
C ASN A 106 0.86 12.50 -19.04
N PHE A 107 0.91 12.85 -17.74
CA PHE A 107 2.04 13.61 -17.20
C PHE A 107 3.36 12.86 -17.29
N GLY A 108 3.33 11.51 -17.26
CA GLY A 108 4.49 10.64 -17.37
C GLY A 108 5.01 10.39 -18.79
N ILE A 109 4.45 11.05 -19.82
CA ILE A 109 4.92 10.90 -21.20
C ILE A 109 6.38 11.36 -21.37
N PRO A 110 6.85 12.48 -20.79
CA PRO A 110 8.24 12.90 -20.86
C PRO A 110 9.22 11.80 -20.42
N GLU A 111 8.92 11.06 -19.36
CA GLU A 111 9.74 9.97 -18.85
C GLU A 111 9.80 8.78 -19.81
N ILE A 112 8.71 8.53 -20.53
CA ILE A 112 8.64 7.47 -21.54
C ILE A 112 9.48 7.84 -22.77
N ILE A 113 9.39 9.09 -23.25
CA ILE A 113 10.10 9.53 -24.46
C ILE A 113 11.58 9.81 -24.22
N THR A 114 11.98 10.07 -22.97
CA THR A 114 13.37 10.32 -22.59
C THR A 114 14.08 9.05 -22.11
N ALA A 115 13.38 7.91 -22.11
CA ALA A 115 13.98 6.63 -21.76
C ALA A 115 15.07 6.23 -22.77
N PRO A 116 16.18 5.60 -22.31
CA PRO A 116 17.23 5.14 -23.21
C PRO A 116 16.72 4.13 -24.24
N GLU A 117 17.07 4.34 -25.52
CA GLU A 117 16.73 3.41 -26.61
C GLU A 117 17.38 2.03 -26.40
N ASN A 118 18.66 2.01 -25.98
CA ASN A 118 19.41 0.79 -25.69
C ASN A 118 19.40 0.47 -24.19
N GLN A 119 18.41 -0.31 -23.76
CA GLN A 119 18.22 -0.69 -22.35
C GLN A 119 19.35 -1.55 -21.79
N GLU A 120 19.95 -2.43 -22.59
CA GLU A 120 21.04 -3.31 -22.13
C GLU A 120 22.32 -2.53 -21.82
N GLU A 121 22.65 -1.56 -22.67
CA GLU A 121 23.77 -0.65 -22.44
C GLU A 121 23.51 0.25 -21.23
N ALA A 122 22.30 0.80 -21.12
CA ALA A 122 21.90 1.63 -19.98
C ALA A 122 22.00 0.88 -18.64
N LYS A 123 21.52 -0.37 -18.59
CA LYS A 123 21.66 -1.23 -17.39
C LYS A 123 23.13 -1.50 -17.06
N ARG A 124 23.97 -1.82 -18.05
CA ARG A 124 25.41 -2.05 -17.83
C ARG A 124 26.11 -0.81 -17.27
N LEU A 125 25.82 0.37 -17.79
CA LEU A 125 26.38 1.63 -17.31
C LEU A 125 25.97 1.91 -15.85
N LEU A 126 24.68 1.76 -15.53
CA LEU A 126 24.19 1.97 -14.16
C LEU A 126 24.73 0.93 -13.17
N PHE A 127 24.93 -0.32 -13.61
CA PHE A 127 25.51 -1.36 -12.78
C PHE A 127 27.02 -1.17 -12.55
N GLN A 128 27.74 -0.65 -13.55
CA GLN A 128 29.13 -0.23 -13.36
C GLN A 128 29.24 0.94 -12.39
N LYS A 129 28.28 1.89 -12.44
CA LYS A 129 28.21 3.01 -11.49
C LYS A 129 27.87 2.53 -10.07
N ASN A 130 26.90 1.62 -9.95
CA ASN A 130 26.38 1.11 -8.68
C ASN A 130 26.51 -0.43 -8.62
N PRO A 131 27.68 -0.98 -8.27
CA PRO A 131 27.92 -2.43 -8.25
C PRO A 131 27.10 -3.20 -7.20
N CYS A 132 26.46 -2.49 -6.27
CA CYS A 132 25.60 -3.05 -5.23
C CYS A 132 24.16 -3.30 -5.67
N LEU A 133 23.80 -2.98 -6.93
CA LEU A 133 22.49 -3.30 -7.48
C LEU A 133 22.26 -4.83 -7.49
N PRO A 134 21.06 -5.31 -7.14
CA PRO A 134 20.77 -6.73 -7.09
C PRO A 134 20.73 -7.33 -8.50
N PRO A 135 20.97 -8.65 -8.67
CA PRO A 135 20.98 -9.30 -9.97
C PRO A 135 19.69 -9.12 -10.79
N ILE A 136 18.53 -8.99 -10.12
CA ILE A 136 17.23 -8.72 -10.75
C ILE A 136 17.21 -7.42 -11.57
N PHE A 137 18.13 -6.48 -11.30
CA PHE A 137 18.28 -5.27 -12.10
C PHE A 137 18.60 -5.57 -13.58
N MET A 138 19.29 -6.67 -13.87
CA MET A 138 19.61 -7.10 -15.24
C MET A 138 18.46 -7.85 -15.94
N ASP A 139 17.36 -8.11 -15.23
CA ASP A 139 16.21 -8.81 -15.79
C ASP A 139 15.59 -8.05 -16.99
N PRO A 140 15.09 -8.73 -18.04
CA PRO A 140 14.45 -8.08 -19.18
C PRO A 140 13.26 -7.19 -18.80
N LEU A 141 12.53 -7.52 -17.73
CA LEU A 141 11.40 -6.73 -17.22
C LEU A 141 11.82 -5.51 -16.40
N THR A 142 13.12 -5.37 -16.11
CA THR A 142 13.67 -4.14 -15.54
C THR A 142 13.83 -3.10 -16.63
N HIS A 143 13.31 -1.90 -16.39
CA HIS A 143 13.37 -0.78 -17.31
C HIS A 143 14.09 0.40 -16.68
N VAL A 144 15.13 0.89 -17.36
CA VAL A 144 15.79 2.14 -17.03
C VAL A 144 14.96 3.28 -17.60
N ILE A 145 14.41 4.11 -16.72
CA ILE A 145 13.56 5.24 -17.08
C ILE A 145 14.44 6.42 -17.49
N GLN A 146 15.51 6.71 -16.75
CA GLN A 146 16.51 7.71 -17.13
C GLN A 146 17.92 7.35 -16.61
N LEU A 147 18.96 7.78 -17.33
CA LEU A 147 20.37 7.58 -16.94
C LEU A 147 20.82 8.55 -15.84
N ASP A 148 20.25 9.76 -15.85
CA ASP A 148 20.56 10.82 -14.90
C ASP A 148 19.30 11.58 -14.50
N ALA A 149 19.35 12.25 -13.34
CA ALA A 149 18.19 12.93 -12.78
C ALA A 149 17.92 14.33 -13.36
N SER A 150 18.69 14.78 -14.35
CA SER A 150 18.62 16.16 -14.86
C SER A 150 17.29 16.50 -15.53
N LEU A 151 16.57 15.50 -16.04
CA LEU A 151 15.25 15.66 -16.63
C LEU A 151 14.14 15.22 -15.67
N PHE A 152 14.30 14.07 -15.01
CA PHE A 152 13.32 13.50 -14.08
C PHE A 152 12.99 14.45 -12.92
N ASN A 153 14.02 14.93 -12.21
CA ASN A 153 13.79 15.73 -11.00
C ASN A 153 13.12 17.07 -11.33
N PRO A 154 13.59 17.88 -12.30
CA PRO A 154 12.91 19.12 -12.65
C PRO A 154 11.47 18.91 -13.13
N HIS A 155 11.20 17.87 -13.94
CA HIS A 155 9.83 17.53 -14.34
C HIS A 155 8.95 17.27 -13.11
N MET A 156 9.38 16.38 -12.22
CA MET A 156 8.63 16.01 -11.01
C MET A 156 8.42 17.20 -10.08
N TYR A 157 9.43 18.07 -9.92
CA TYR A 157 9.31 19.29 -9.12
C TYR A 157 8.31 20.29 -9.72
N LEU A 158 8.34 20.49 -11.04
CA LEU A 158 7.40 21.39 -11.72
C LEU A 158 5.96 20.86 -11.61
N THR A 159 5.76 19.56 -11.77
CA THR A 159 4.45 18.92 -11.58
C THR A 159 3.95 19.07 -10.14
N CYS A 160 4.81 18.82 -9.14
CA CYS A 160 4.46 19.00 -7.74
C CYS A 160 4.16 20.47 -7.39
N LEU A 161 4.97 21.41 -7.89
CA LEU A 161 4.77 22.85 -7.71
C LEU A 161 3.45 23.31 -8.31
N TYR A 162 3.14 22.86 -9.53
CA TYR A 162 1.86 23.13 -10.19
C TYR A 162 0.68 22.66 -9.34
N LEU A 163 0.70 21.40 -8.87
CA LEU A 163 -0.35 20.86 -8.00
C LEU A 163 -0.48 21.65 -6.71
N ALA A 164 0.64 22.01 -6.08
CA ALA A 164 0.67 22.80 -4.85
C ALA A 164 0.07 24.20 -5.05
N VAL A 165 0.37 24.86 -6.17
CA VAL A 165 -0.19 26.18 -6.52
C VAL A 165 -1.70 26.09 -6.74
N VAL A 166 -2.18 25.13 -7.53
CA VAL A 166 -3.60 24.93 -7.80
C VAL A 166 -4.38 24.65 -6.51
N PHE A 167 -3.86 23.74 -5.68
CA PHE A 167 -4.46 23.41 -4.39
C PHE A 167 -4.48 24.61 -3.43
N SER A 168 -3.36 25.32 -3.33
CA SER A 168 -3.23 26.50 -2.47
C SER A 168 -4.17 27.63 -2.91
N PHE A 169 -4.33 27.82 -4.22
CA PHE A 169 -5.30 28.78 -4.78
C PHE A 169 -6.73 28.45 -4.33
N PHE A 170 -7.19 27.22 -4.56
CA PHE A 170 -8.55 26.83 -4.17
C PHE A 170 -8.76 26.93 -2.66
N CYS A 171 -7.82 26.43 -1.86
CA CYS A 171 -7.93 26.47 -0.40
C CYS A 171 -7.96 27.91 0.13
N SER A 172 -7.04 28.74 -0.32
CA SER A 172 -6.94 30.13 0.13
C SER A 172 -8.17 30.94 -0.25
N HIS A 173 -8.67 30.78 -1.50
CA HIS A 173 -9.84 31.52 -1.96
C HIS A 173 -11.15 31.06 -1.29
N ILE A 174 -11.31 29.76 -1.02
CA ILE A 174 -12.43 29.24 -0.23
C ILE A 174 -12.40 29.81 1.19
N MET A 175 -11.24 29.74 1.85
CA MET A 175 -11.09 30.27 3.22
C MET A 175 -11.32 31.77 3.29
N TRP A 176 -10.83 32.52 2.30
CA TRP A 176 -11.07 33.95 2.15
C TRP A 176 -12.56 34.26 1.99
N SER A 177 -13.29 33.53 1.16
CA SER A 177 -14.74 33.72 0.96
C SER A 177 -15.56 33.35 2.20
N LEU A 178 -15.09 32.41 3.02
CA LEU A 178 -15.73 32.04 4.28
C LEU A 178 -15.53 33.08 5.40
N LEU A 179 -14.75 34.15 5.19
CA LEU A 179 -14.65 35.25 6.15
C LEU A 179 -15.94 36.10 6.19
N PRO A 180 -16.45 36.50 7.39
CA PRO A 180 -17.69 37.27 7.54
C PRO A 180 -17.81 38.47 6.60
N ARG A 181 -16.72 39.22 6.47
CA ARG A 181 -16.62 40.41 5.61
C ARG A 181 -16.81 40.13 4.12
N ASN A 182 -16.40 38.95 3.65
CA ASN A 182 -16.25 38.66 2.22
C ASN A 182 -17.44 37.91 1.63
N ASN A 183 -18.37 37.45 2.46
CA ASN A 183 -19.61 36.82 2.02
C ASN A 183 -20.72 37.11 3.05
N PRO A 184 -21.20 38.36 3.13
CA PRO A 184 -22.13 38.79 4.19
C PRO A 184 -23.52 38.14 4.09
N SER A 185 -23.91 37.63 2.91
CA SER A 185 -25.19 36.96 2.68
C SER A 185 -25.27 35.58 3.36
N MET A 186 -24.14 34.99 3.73
CA MET A 186 -24.10 33.69 4.41
C MET A 186 -24.27 33.83 5.93
N SER A 187 -25.30 33.16 6.46
CA SER A 187 -25.58 33.11 7.90
C SER A 187 -24.43 32.51 8.72
N ALA A 188 -24.33 32.90 9.99
CA ALA A 188 -23.28 32.42 10.90
C ALA A 188 -23.28 30.88 11.05
N SER A 189 -24.47 30.27 11.15
CA SER A 189 -24.62 28.82 11.27
C SER A 189 -24.16 28.08 10.01
N THR A 190 -24.56 28.54 8.83
CA THR A 190 -24.14 27.95 7.54
C THR A 190 -22.64 28.09 7.35
N ARG A 191 -22.08 29.26 7.65
CA ARG A 191 -20.62 29.52 7.58
C ARG A 191 -19.84 28.59 8.49
N LYS A 192 -20.28 28.41 9.74
CA LYS A 192 -19.66 27.49 10.70
C LYS A 192 -19.66 26.05 10.16
N MET A 193 -20.79 25.62 9.58
CA MET A 193 -20.93 24.30 8.97
C MET A 193 -19.99 24.13 7.77
N MET A 194 -20.01 25.06 6.81
CA MET A 194 -19.18 25.01 5.61
C MET A 194 -17.68 25.06 5.94
N ARG A 195 -17.26 25.93 6.86
CA ARG A 195 -15.87 26.02 7.31
C ARG A 195 -15.40 24.71 7.95
N LYS A 196 -16.19 24.15 8.87
CA LYS A 196 -15.85 22.89 9.54
C LYS A 196 -15.70 21.77 8.51
N PHE A 197 -16.65 21.66 7.59
CA PHE A 197 -16.64 20.63 6.57
C PHE A 197 -15.49 20.79 5.57
N PHE A 198 -15.17 22.02 5.17
CA PHE A 198 -14.03 22.30 4.31
C PHE A 198 -12.70 21.93 4.97
N ILE A 199 -12.50 22.31 6.24
CA ILE A 199 -11.30 21.93 7.00
C ILE A 199 -11.17 20.39 7.09
N CYS A 200 -12.27 19.69 7.37
CA CYS A 200 -12.30 18.22 7.39
C CYS A 200 -11.86 17.63 6.05
N MET A 201 -12.31 18.20 4.93
CA MET A 201 -11.90 17.78 3.58
C MET A 201 -10.42 18.04 3.30
N CYS A 202 -9.89 19.20 3.69
CA CYS A 202 -8.46 19.50 3.56
C CYS A 202 -7.62 18.48 4.34
N ILE A 203 -8.02 18.15 5.58
CA ILE A 203 -7.32 17.15 6.40
C ILE A 203 -7.43 15.76 5.76
N GLN A 204 -8.61 15.39 5.24
CA GLN A 204 -8.83 14.10 4.58
C GLN A 204 -7.89 13.90 3.38
N VAL A 205 -7.61 14.95 2.61
CA VAL A 205 -6.70 14.88 1.46
C VAL A 205 -5.23 15.00 1.90
N ALA A 206 -4.94 15.83 2.91
CA ALA A 206 -3.56 16.04 3.37
C ALA A 206 -2.93 14.78 3.98
N ILE A 207 -3.69 13.97 4.72
CA ILE A 207 -3.18 12.73 5.35
C ILE A 207 -2.59 11.75 4.32
N PRO A 208 -3.34 11.28 3.30
CA PRO A 208 -2.78 10.36 2.30
C PRO A 208 -1.71 11.02 1.43
N THR A 209 -1.81 12.32 1.13
CA THR A 209 -0.75 13.03 0.42
C THR A 209 0.56 13.05 1.21
N PHE A 210 0.50 13.22 2.53
CA PHE A 210 1.68 13.16 3.39
C PHE A 210 2.34 11.78 3.37
N VAL A 211 1.55 10.71 3.37
CA VAL A 211 2.07 9.33 3.27
C VAL A 211 2.82 9.10 1.95
N ILE A 212 2.29 9.62 0.82
CA ILE A 212 2.96 9.56 -0.50
C ILE A 212 4.23 10.41 -0.55
N TYR A 213 4.27 11.52 0.20
CA TYR A 213 5.41 12.43 0.21
C TYR A 213 6.65 11.81 0.85
N LEU A 214 6.50 10.89 1.82
CA LEU A 214 7.62 10.25 2.50
C LEU A 214 8.54 9.44 1.54
N PRO A 215 8.04 8.53 0.68
CA PRO A 215 8.82 7.91 -0.41
C PRO A 215 9.54 8.90 -1.30
N ASN A 216 8.85 9.97 -1.72
CA ASN A 216 9.41 10.98 -2.62
C ASN A 216 10.57 11.73 -1.97
N LEU A 217 10.46 12.05 -0.67
CA LEU A 217 11.53 12.67 0.09
C LEU A 217 12.76 11.74 0.17
N TYR A 218 12.56 10.45 0.46
CA TYR A 218 13.64 9.48 0.48
C TYR A 218 14.33 9.35 -0.90
N TRP A 219 13.56 9.15 -1.98
CA TRP A 219 14.12 9.05 -3.32
C TRP A 219 14.92 10.30 -3.71
N ASN A 220 14.43 11.48 -3.32
CA ASN A 220 15.12 12.72 -3.59
C ASN A 220 16.48 12.82 -2.88
N ILE A 221 16.51 12.45 -1.60
CA ILE A 221 17.71 12.40 -0.78
C ILE A 221 18.68 11.35 -1.36
N SER A 222 18.20 10.16 -1.71
CA SER A 222 19.01 9.09 -2.33
C SER A 222 19.64 9.56 -3.65
N ILE A 223 18.87 10.22 -4.53
CA ILE A 223 19.37 10.78 -5.80
C ILE A 223 20.40 11.90 -5.57
N THR A 224 20.15 12.79 -4.62
CA THR A 224 21.01 13.97 -4.37
C THR A 224 22.35 13.58 -3.77
N PHE A 225 22.37 12.61 -2.86
CA PHE A 225 23.58 12.15 -2.18
C PHE A 225 24.18 10.87 -2.80
N ASP A 226 23.59 10.36 -3.89
CA ASP A 226 24.03 9.19 -4.66
C ASP A 226 24.30 7.93 -3.81
N PHE A 227 23.42 7.66 -2.84
CA PHE A 227 23.48 6.44 -2.03
C PHE A 227 22.30 5.51 -2.33
N TYR A 228 22.58 4.21 -2.30
CA TYR A 228 21.63 3.15 -2.67
C TYR A 228 21.38 2.21 -1.48
N PHE A 229 20.09 2.00 -1.16
CA PHE A 229 19.63 0.95 -0.24
C PHE A 229 18.35 0.32 -0.79
N GLN A 230 18.39 -0.97 -1.16
CA GLN A 230 17.24 -1.64 -1.76
C GLN A 230 16.09 -1.79 -0.75
N GLU A 231 16.41 -1.95 0.53
CA GLU A 231 15.41 -2.11 1.58
C GLU A 231 14.57 -0.84 1.74
N PHE A 232 15.21 0.34 1.72
CA PHE A 232 14.49 1.62 1.77
C PHE A 232 13.71 1.90 0.49
N ASN A 233 14.18 1.45 -0.68
CA ASN A 233 13.39 1.48 -1.91
C ASN A 233 12.13 0.61 -1.80
N ASN A 234 12.24 -0.59 -1.21
CA ASN A 234 11.10 -1.48 -0.97
C ASN A 234 10.12 -0.87 0.04
N ILE A 235 10.61 -0.31 1.16
CA ILE A 235 9.79 0.42 2.14
C ILE A 235 9.08 1.61 1.48
N SER A 236 9.74 2.30 0.55
CA SER A 236 9.15 3.42 -0.18
C SER A 236 7.94 2.99 -1.02
N ILE A 237 8.01 1.83 -1.68
CA ILE A 237 6.86 1.27 -2.41
C ILE A 237 5.73 0.89 -1.45
N VAL A 238 6.03 0.26 -0.31
CA VAL A 238 5.02 -0.08 0.71
C VAL A 238 4.31 1.17 1.23
N LEU A 239 5.06 2.22 1.56
CA LEU A 239 4.49 3.50 1.98
C LEU A 239 3.65 4.13 0.87
N PHE A 240 4.11 4.04 -0.39
CA PHE A 240 3.38 4.54 -1.53
C PHE A 240 2.03 3.83 -1.69
N THR A 241 1.95 2.51 -1.56
CA THR A 241 0.68 1.75 -1.65
C THR A 241 -0.22 1.90 -0.42
N LEU A 242 0.32 2.26 0.75
CA LEU A 242 -0.46 2.49 1.98
C LEU A 242 -1.32 3.77 1.95
N HIS A 243 -1.13 4.65 0.96
CA HIS A 243 -1.88 5.91 0.89
C HIS A 243 -3.40 5.69 0.81
N GLY A 244 -3.89 4.71 0.04
CA GLY A 244 -5.31 4.36 -0.05
C GLY A 244 -5.92 3.95 1.28
N THR A 245 -5.21 3.12 2.03
CA THR A 245 -5.57 2.71 3.39
C THR A 245 -5.63 3.92 4.31
N SER A 246 -4.62 4.81 4.27
CA SER A 246 -4.60 6.02 5.08
C SER A 246 -5.76 6.97 4.77
N SER A 247 -6.17 7.07 3.49
CA SER A 247 -7.33 7.87 3.04
C SER A 247 -8.64 7.32 3.61
N SER A 248 -8.80 6.00 3.61
CA SER A 248 -9.97 5.31 4.17
C SER A 248 -10.06 5.52 5.69
N ILE A 249 -8.95 5.33 6.40
CA ILE A 249 -8.82 5.59 7.84
C ILE A 249 -9.18 7.06 8.15
N ALA A 250 -8.57 8.01 7.43
CA ALA A 250 -8.85 9.44 7.60
C ALA A 250 -10.35 9.74 7.46
N THR A 251 -10.99 9.17 6.43
CA THR A 251 -12.43 9.35 6.19
C THR A 251 -13.27 8.88 7.38
N ILE A 252 -12.97 7.70 7.94
CA ILE A 252 -13.68 7.14 9.09
C ILE A 252 -13.55 8.04 10.34
N PHE A 253 -12.34 8.51 10.64
CA PHE A 253 -12.09 9.29 11.86
C PHE A 253 -12.60 10.74 11.78
N ILE A 254 -12.52 11.36 10.61
CA ILE A 254 -12.85 12.77 10.40
C ILE A 254 -14.37 12.99 10.39
N TYR A 255 -15.12 12.18 9.64
CA TYR A 255 -16.54 12.43 9.41
C TYR A 255 -17.43 11.82 10.49
N ALA A 256 -18.27 12.65 11.12
CA ALA A 256 -19.12 12.23 12.23
C ALA A 256 -20.07 11.05 11.89
N PRO A 257 -20.73 10.98 10.72
CA PRO A 257 -21.58 9.83 10.39
C PRO A 257 -20.80 8.51 10.35
N TYR A 258 -19.63 8.51 9.72
CA TYR A 258 -18.75 7.34 9.67
C TYR A 258 -18.25 6.98 11.06
N ARG A 259 -17.73 7.94 11.82
CA ARG A 259 -17.24 7.69 13.18
C ARG A 259 -18.32 7.16 14.11
N ASN A 260 -19.54 7.70 14.05
CA ASN A 260 -20.65 7.23 14.89
C ASN A 260 -21.05 5.81 14.50
N PHE A 261 -21.22 5.54 13.20
CA PHE A 261 -21.51 4.19 12.71
C PHE A 261 -20.42 3.19 13.09
N THR A 262 -19.14 3.54 12.92
CA THR A 262 -18.01 2.71 13.31
C THR A 262 -17.98 2.49 14.83
N LYS A 263 -18.27 3.52 15.65
CA LYS A 263 -18.39 3.36 17.10
C LYS A 263 -19.52 2.41 17.49
N ASP A 264 -20.69 2.56 16.89
CA ASP A 264 -21.85 1.69 17.16
C ASP A 264 -21.55 0.25 16.73
N LEU A 265 -20.89 0.05 15.58
CA LEU A 265 -20.44 -1.25 15.11
C LEU A 265 -19.40 -1.88 16.05
N ILE A 266 -18.43 -1.07 16.50
CA ILE A 266 -17.39 -1.50 17.43
C ILE A 266 -18.01 -1.90 18.78
N LEU A 267 -18.83 -1.04 19.37
CA LEU A 267 -19.44 -1.30 20.67
C LEU A 267 -20.46 -2.44 20.64
N SER A 268 -21.11 -2.68 19.50
CA SER A 268 -22.09 -3.77 19.36
C SER A 268 -21.46 -5.15 19.13
N VAL A 269 -20.19 -5.24 18.70
CA VAL A 269 -19.60 -6.53 18.32
C VAL A 269 -18.15 -6.71 18.82
N PRO A 270 -17.92 -6.77 20.16
CA PRO A 270 -16.57 -6.88 20.74
C PRO A 270 -15.78 -8.10 20.25
N TYR A 271 -16.45 -9.23 20.01
CA TYR A 271 -15.80 -10.45 19.51
C TYR A 271 -15.41 -10.35 18.03
N MET A 272 -16.13 -9.56 17.23
CA MET A 272 -15.79 -9.33 15.82
C MET A 272 -14.61 -8.35 15.70
N ILE A 273 -14.53 -7.35 16.58
CA ILE A 273 -13.33 -6.50 16.67
C ILE A 273 -12.13 -7.33 17.08
N ASN A 274 -12.27 -8.17 18.10
CA ASN A 274 -11.16 -9.01 18.56
C ASN A 274 -10.62 -9.87 17.40
N LEU A 275 -11.51 -10.51 16.63
CA LEU A 275 -11.12 -11.20 15.40
C LEU A 275 -10.41 -10.27 14.42
N HIS A 276 -10.99 -9.10 14.11
CA HIS A 276 -10.41 -8.17 13.15
C HIS A 276 -9.02 -7.65 13.57
N VAL A 277 -8.81 -7.38 14.86
CA VAL A 277 -7.51 -6.98 15.42
C VAL A 277 -6.49 -8.11 15.26
N LEU A 278 -6.89 -9.36 15.54
CA LEU A 278 -6.01 -10.53 15.35
C LEU A 278 -5.68 -10.74 13.86
N THR A 279 -6.65 -10.51 12.97
CA THR A 279 -6.41 -10.52 11.52
C THR A 279 -5.43 -9.42 11.12
N MET A 280 -5.62 -8.18 11.58
CA MET A 280 -4.69 -7.09 11.29
C MET A 280 -3.26 -7.37 11.79
N ILE A 281 -3.12 -7.97 12.98
CA ILE A 281 -1.83 -8.39 13.51
C ILE A 281 -1.19 -9.43 12.60
N CYS A 282 -1.95 -10.44 12.16
CA CYS A 282 -1.45 -11.43 11.22
C CYS A 282 -1.07 -10.81 9.89
N ASP A 283 -1.92 -9.98 9.29
CA ASP A 283 -1.62 -9.32 8.02
C ASP A 283 -0.33 -8.49 8.13
N LEU A 284 -0.15 -7.73 9.21
CA LEU A 284 1.07 -6.96 9.46
C LEU A 284 2.28 -7.87 9.67
N THR A 285 2.12 -8.98 10.41
CA THR A 285 3.17 -9.96 10.64
C THR A 285 3.67 -10.53 9.31
N TRP A 286 2.76 -10.91 8.42
CA TRP A 286 3.11 -11.53 7.14
C TRP A 286 3.56 -10.51 6.09
N ALA A 287 2.94 -9.34 6.01
CA ALA A 287 3.21 -8.35 4.95
C ALA A 287 4.37 -7.39 5.24
N VAL A 288 4.75 -7.19 6.52
CA VAL A 288 5.78 -6.20 6.88
C VAL A 288 6.85 -6.80 7.78
N VAL A 289 6.44 -7.51 8.83
CA VAL A 289 7.38 -7.99 9.86
C VAL A 289 8.22 -9.15 9.35
N LEU A 290 7.62 -10.13 8.67
CA LEU A 290 8.31 -11.33 8.17
C LEU A 290 8.56 -11.30 6.67
N LEU A 291 7.61 -10.79 5.87
CA LEU A 291 7.63 -10.84 4.40
C LEU A 291 8.13 -12.21 3.88
N PRO A 292 7.44 -13.32 4.20
CA PRO A 292 7.97 -14.64 3.93
C PRO A 292 7.84 -15.01 2.45
N LEU A 293 8.92 -15.55 1.88
CA LEU A 293 8.97 -16.19 0.58
C LEU A 293 9.07 -17.70 0.78
N PHE A 294 8.05 -18.44 0.35
CA PHE A 294 8.05 -19.90 0.44
C PHE A 294 8.71 -20.51 -0.77
N PHE A 295 9.58 -21.49 -0.52
CA PHE A 295 10.09 -22.37 -1.55
C PHE A 295 9.21 -23.62 -1.58
N MET A 296 8.95 -24.14 -2.77
CA MET A 296 8.30 -25.43 -3.01
C MET A 296 9.10 -26.10 -4.13
N PRO A 297 9.33 -27.42 -4.12
CA PRO A 297 8.63 -28.46 -3.33
C PRO A 297 9.14 -28.66 -1.89
N VAL A 298 10.27 -28.07 -1.55
CA VAL A 298 10.90 -28.23 -0.23
C VAL A 298 10.28 -27.24 0.73
N ILE A 299 9.83 -27.70 1.91
CA ILE A 299 9.22 -26.81 2.91
C ILE A 299 10.32 -25.95 3.52
N GLY A 300 10.59 -24.82 2.88
CA GLY A 300 11.53 -23.80 3.31
C GLY A 300 10.93 -22.41 3.12
N ALA A 301 11.36 -21.48 3.95
CA ALA A 301 10.92 -20.10 3.87
C ALA A 301 12.09 -19.14 4.06
N HIS A 302 12.13 -18.10 3.24
CA HIS A 302 13.02 -16.96 3.40
C HIS A 302 12.24 -15.80 4.00
N ALA A 303 12.80 -15.12 4.99
CA ALA A 303 12.22 -13.91 5.55
C ALA A 303 12.97 -12.68 5.00
N SER A 304 12.25 -11.71 4.45
CA SER A 304 12.84 -10.42 4.04
C SER A 304 12.23 -9.22 4.77
N GLY A 305 11.40 -9.46 5.80
CA GLY A 305 10.72 -8.41 6.55
C GLY A 305 11.60 -7.69 7.57
N ILE A 306 11.04 -6.66 8.21
CA ILE A 306 11.76 -5.77 9.16
C ILE A 306 12.35 -6.55 10.35
N LEU A 307 11.76 -7.68 10.75
CA LEU A 307 12.23 -8.45 11.90
C LEU A 307 13.65 -9.01 11.70
N VAL A 308 14.05 -9.25 10.45
CA VAL A 308 15.37 -9.78 10.08
C VAL A 308 16.50 -8.83 10.50
N TRP A 309 16.22 -7.52 10.59
CA TRP A 309 17.20 -6.52 11.05
C TRP A 309 17.52 -6.66 12.53
N PHE A 310 16.64 -7.30 13.29
CA PHE A 310 16.81 -7.52 14.73
C PHE A 310 17.21 -8.96 15.04
N THR A 311 16.70 -9.94 14.27
CA THR A 311 17.01 -11.35 14.50
C THR A 311 16.93 -12.17 13.21
N VAL A 312 17.93 -13.03 13.02
CA VAL A 312 17.97 -14.06 11.96
C VAL A 312 17.64 -15.46 12.50
N ASN A 313 17.15 -15.56 13.74
CA ASN A 313 16.86 -16.86 14.33
C ASN A 313 15.58 -17.46 13.70
N PRO A 314 15.67 -18.60 12.99
CA PRO A 314 14.53 -19.20 12.29
C PRO A 314 13.40 -19.59 13.24
N THR A 315 13.73 -19.94 14.49
CA THR A 315 12.77 -20.27 15.55
C THR A 315 11.81 -19.10 15.81
N ILE A 316 12.35 -17.88 15.94
CA ILE A 316 11.56 -16.68 16.26
C ILE A 316 10.71 -16.28 15.05
N LEU A 317 11.31 -16.28 13.86
CA LEU A 317 10.65 -15.92 12.60
C LEU A 317 9.46 -16.84 12.32
N ILE A 318 9.66 -18.15 12.43
CA ILE A 318 8.64 -19.17 12.16
C ILE A 318 7.58 -19.19 13.27
N TRP A 319 7.97 -19.10 14.55
CA TRP A 319 7.01 -19.06 15.65
C TRP A 319 6.08 -17.86 15.53
N LEU A 320 6.59 -16.67 15.19
CA LEU A 320 5.76 -15.47 15.04
C LEU A 320 4.74 -15.63 13.90
N ALA A 321 5.14 -16.25 12.79
CA ALA A 321 4.24 -16.55 11.67
C ALA A 321 3.06 -17.42 12.13
N PHE A 322 3.35 -18.54 12.79
CA PHE A 322 2.32 -19.45 13.29
C PHE A 322 1.50 -18.84 14.44
N ALA A 323 2.13 -18.11 15.37
CA ALA A 323 1.45 -17.47 16.48
C ALA A 323 0.35 -16.51 16.01
N SER A 324 0.63 -15.73 14.96
CA SER A 324 -0.35 -14.82 14.39
C SER A 324 -1.54 -15.54 13.72
N LEU A 325 -1.29 -16.63 12.98
CA LEU A 325 -2.35 -17.49 12.43
C LEU A 325 -3.18 -18.16 13.55
N GLY A 326 -2.52 -18.66 14.59
CA GLY A 326 -3.15 -19.28 15.74
C GLY A 326 -4.04 -18.31 16.52
N GLY A 327 -3.63 -17.05 16.58
CA GLY A 327 -4.45 -15.94 17.07
C GLY A 327 -5.74 -15.77 16.28
N ILE A 328 -5.68 -15.74 14.94
CA ILE A 328 -6.89 -15.67 14.10
C ILE A 328 -7.82 -16.85 14.38
N CYS A 329 -7.30 -18.08 14.38
CA CYS A 329 -8.10 -19.28 14.64
C CYS A 329 -8.84 -19.17 15.98
N ALA A 330 -8.17 -18.71 17.04
CA ALA A 330 -8.84 -18.46 18.32
C ALA A 330 -9.88 -17.33 18.25
N GLY A 331 -9.58 -16.26 17.53
CA GLY A 331 -10.54 -15.17 17.27
C GLY A 331 -11.82 -15.66 16.59
N ILE A 332 -11.71 -16.54 15.59
CA ILE A 332 -12.84 -17.10 14.85
C ILE A 332 -13.70 -17.96 15.79
N VAL A 333 -13.09 -18.89 16.50
CA VAL A 333 -13.82 -19.78 17.42
C VAL A 333 -14.50 -18.97 18.53
N SER A 334 -13.83 -17.93 19.04
CA SER A 334 -14.38 -16.98 20.04
C SER A 334 -15.58 -16.21 19.52
N LEU A 335 -15.55 -15.77 18.26
CA LEU A 335 -16.70 -15.13 17.62
C LEU A 335 -17.89 -16.09 17.51
N PHE A 336 -17.67 -17.31 17.00
CA PHE A 336 -18.73 -18.30 16.81
C PHE A 336 -19.30 -18.79 18.14
N GLU A 337 -18.47 -18.99 19.16
CA GLU A 337 -18.93 -19.36 20.50
C GLU A 337 -19.84 -18.29 21.08
N ASN A 338 -19.45 -17.01 21.01
CA ASN A 338 -20.27 -15.93 21.51
C ASN A 338 -21.60 -15.82 20.74
N ARG A 339 -21.60 -16.03 19.41
CA ARG A 339 -22.83 -16.08 18.61
C ARG A 339 -23.71 -17.26 18.99
N HIS A 340 -23.11 -18.43 19.19
CA HIS A 340 -23.81 -19.63 19.65
C HIS A 340 -24.47 -19.39 21.02
N GLN A 341 -23.81 -18.72 21.98
CA GLN A 341 -24.41 -18.40 23.28
C GLN A 341 -25.65 -17.49 23.17
N ILE A 342 -25.63 -16.52 22.26
CA ILE A 342 -26.74 -15.58 22.08
C ILE A 342 -27.97 -16.30 21.51
N ILE A 343 -27.77 -17.27 20.61
CA ILE A 343 -28.84 -17.96 19.90
C ILE A 343 -29.35 -19.17 20.71
N VAL A 344 -28.43 -19.95 21.28
CA VAL A 344 -28.73 -21.21 21.98
C VAL A 344 -28.63 -20.96 23.48
N THR A 345 -29.77 -20.85 24.15
CA THR A 345 -29.85 -20.54 25.59
C THR A 345 -30.06 -21.79 26.46
N ASN A 346 -30.71 -22.82 25.90
CA ASN A 346 -31.10 -24.07 26.57
C ASN A 346 -30.32 -25.28 26.04
N SER A 347 -29.00 -25.25 26.17
CA SER A 347 -28.14 -26.41 25.91
C SER A 347 -27.07 -26.56 26.99
N TRP A 348 -26.68 -27.81 27.24
CA TRP A 348 -25.55 -28.14 28.12
C TRP A 348 -24.20 -27.65 27.58
N PHE A 349 -24.07 -27.51 26.26
CA PHE A 349 -22.84 -27.08 25.59
C PHE A 349 -22.55 -25.57 25.72
N VAL A 350 -23.36 -24.80 26.45
CA VAL A 350 -23.21 -23.35 26.60
C VAL A 350 -22.45 -23.02 27.90
N MET A 351 -21.30 -22.37 27.78
CA MET A 351 -20.51 -21.92 28.94
C MET A 351 -21.15 -20.72 29.66
N LYS A 352 -22.06 -20.98 30.61
CA LYS A 352 -22.82 -19.94 31.33
C LYS A 352 -22.00 -19.17 32.38
N ARG A 353 -21.00 -19.80 32.99
CA ARG A 353 -20.21 -19.19 34.09
C ARG A 353 -19.07 -18.33 33.55
N LYS A 354 -18.97 -17.09 34.02
CA LYS A 354 -17.93 -16.13 33.56
C LYS A 354 -16.50 -16.61 33.82
N TRP A 355 -16.24 -17.24 34.97
CA TRP A 355 -14.90 -17.71 35.36
C TRP A 355 -14.44 -18.91 34.52
N THR A 356 -15.30 -19.91 34.30
CA THR A 356 -14.95 -21.07 33.46
C THR A 356 -14.64 -20.63 32.03
N ARG A 357 -15.39 -19.64 31.53
CA ARG A 357 -15.15 -19.04 30.21
C ARG A 357 -13.81 -18.31 30.13
N ARG A 358 -13.42 -17.55 31.15
CA ARG A 358 -12.10 -16.90 31.20
C ARG A 358 -10.98 -17.94 31.16
N ILE A 359 -11.07 -18.97 31.99
CA ILE A 359 -10.06 -20.05 32.05
C ILE A 359 -9.98 -20.77 30.70
N PHE A 360 -11.12 -21.18 30.15
CA PHE A 360 -11.19 -21.85 28.84
C PHE A 360 -10.53 -21.02 27.75
N TRP A 361 -10.90 -19.74 27.62
CA TRP A 361 -10.32 -18.89 26.58
C TRP A 361 -8.84 -18.63 26.80
N THR A 362 -8.38 -18.42 28.03
CA THR A 362 -6.93 -18.30 28.29
C THR A 362 -6.18 -19.54 27.81
N ILE A 363 -6.64 -20.73 28.18
CA ILE A 363 -6.02 -21.99 27.75
C ILE A 363 -6.10 -22.13 26.23
N PHE A 364 -7.27 -21.89 25.64
CA PHE A 364 -7.49 -22.06 24.20
C PHE A 364 -6.59 -21.12 23.39
N TYR A 365 -6.52 -19.84 23.75
CA TYR A 365 -5.60 -18.88 23.10
C TYR A 365 -4.14 -19.27 23.27
N THR A 366 -3.73 -19.76 24.45
CA THR A 366 -2.34 -20.23 24.66
C THR A 366 -2.00 -21.42 23.77
N VAL A 367 -2.91 -22.40 23.68
CA VAL A 367 -2.73 -23.59 22.84
C VAL A 367 -2.69 -23.21 21.37
N THR A 368 -3.65 -22.40 20.90
CA THR A 368 -3.70 -22.02 19.48
C THR A 368 -2.53 -21.12 19.10
N ILE A 369 -2.09 -20.16 19.92
CA ILE A 369 -0.92 -19.33 19.59
C ILE A 369 0.36 -20.17 19.46
N ASN A 370 0.46 -21.28 20.20
CA ASN A 370 1.62 -22.17 20.14
C ASN A 370 1.39 -23.41 19.27
N PHE A 371 0.39 -23.39 18.38
CA PHE A 371 0.08 -24.58 17.58
C PHE A 371 1.22 -25.00 16.66
N GLY A 372 2.01 -24.05 16.15
CA GLY A 372 3.18 -24.29 15.30
C GLY A 372 4.47 -24.61 16.06
N LEU A 373 4.40 -24.79 17.38
CA LEU A 373 5.56 -25.12 18.20
C LEU A 373 6.21 -26.46 17.80
N PRO A 374 5.47 -27.54 17.46
CA PRO A 374 6.07 -28.77 16.97
C PRO A 374 6.95 -28.54 15.73
N GLU A 375 6.47 -27.77 14.75
CA GLU A 375 7.20 -27.43 13.54
C GLU A 375 8.49 -26.67 13.86
N VAL A 376 8.41 -25.70 14.77
CA VAL A 376 9.57 -24.93 15.26
C VAL A 376 10.60 -25.82 15.95
N LEU A 377 10.17 -26.82 16.72
CA LEU A 377 11.06 -27.76 17.40
C LEU A 377 11.69 -28.78 16.45
N THR A 378 11.06 -29.03 15.29
CA THR A 378 11.59 -29.95 14.26
C THR A 378 12.53 -29.29 13.26
N ILE A 379 12.80 -27.99 13.39
CA ILE A 379 13.74 -27.29 12.49
C ILE A 379 15.12 -27.96 12.60
N PRO A 380 15.71 -28.41 11.48
CA PRO A 380 17.04 -29.00 11.48
C PRO A 380 18.09 -28.02 12.00
N ALA A 381 18.97 -28.48 12.89
CA ALA A 381 20.07 -27.66 13.42
C ALA A 381 21.15 -27.38 12.35
N ASP A 382 21.40 -28.33 11.46
CA ASP A 382 22.44 -28.23 10.41
C ASP A 382 21.87 -27.63 9.12
N GLN A 383 21.55 -26.32 9.15
CA GLN A 383 20.92 -25.62 8.04
C GLN A 383 21.83 -25.47 6.81
N GLU A 384 23.14 -25.27 7.00
CA GLU A 384 24.06 -24.96 5.90
C GLU A 384 24.25 -26.17 4.97
N SER A 385 24.54 -27.35 5.53
CA SER A 385 24.75 -28.57 4.73
C SER A 385 23.46 -28.99 4.01
N LEU A 386 22.32 -28.92 4.70
CA LEU A 386 21.03 -29.32 4.16
C LEU A 386 20.54 -28.39 3.05
N LYS A 387 20.80 -27.08 3.14
CA LYS A 387 20.47 -26.14 2.07
C LYS A 387 21.23 -26.46 0.78
N VAL A 388 22.52 -26.81 0.89
CA VAL A 388 23.34 -27.20 -0.26
C VAL A 388 22.83 -28.52 -0.86
N GLU A 389 22.55 -29.54 -0.04
CA GLU A 389 21.98 -30.82 -0.50
C GLU A 389 20.65 -30.62 -1.25
N VAL A 390 19.77 -29.77 -0.72
CA VAL A 390 18.49 -29.43 -1.36
C VAL A 390 18.70 -28.69 -2.68
N PHE A 391 19.63 -27.75 -2.72
CA PHE A 391 19.93 -26.97 -3.92
C PHE A 391 20.52 -27.86 -5.04
N GLU A 392 21.38 -28.80 -4.70
CA GLU A 392 21.90 -29.82 -5.63
C GLU A 392 20.78 -30.72 -6.17
N LYS A 393 19.83 -31.11 -5.31
CA LYS A 393 18.66 -31.93 -5.71
C LYS A 393 17.67 -31.16 -6.58
N TYR A 394 17.49 -29.86 -6.33
CA TYR A 394 16.52 -29.00 -7.01
C TYR A 394 17.17 -27.70 -7.52
N PRO A 395 17.92 -27.75 -8.64
CA PRO A 395 18.65 -26.60 -9.16
C PRO A 395 17.75 -25.47 -9.70
N CYS A 396 16.42 -25.70 -9.77
CA CYS A 396 15.44 -24.67 -10.12
C CYS A 396 15.10 -23.72 -8.95
N ILE A 397 15.49 -24.06 -7.73
CA ILE A 397 15.29 -23.19 -6.56
C ILE A 397 16.21 -21.97 -6.70
N PRO A 398 15.76 -20.74 -6.39
CA PRO A 398 16.60 -19.55 -6.49
C PRO A 398 17.80 -19.60 -5.55
N LEU A 399 18.92 -18.97 -5.92
CA LEU A 399 20.11 -18.80 -5.07
C LEU A 399 19.78 -18.15 -3.70
N LEU A 400 18.71 -17.35 -3.63
CA LEU A 400 18.17 -16.78 -2.38
C LEU A 400 17.91 -17.85 -1.31
N PHE A 401 17.66 -19.09 -1.69
CA PHE A 401 17.46 -20.20 -0.76
C PHE A 401 18.68 -20.49 0.13
N LEU A 402 19.89 -20.22 -0.38
CA LEU A 402 21.13 -20.43 0.36
C LEU A 402 21.42 -19.32 1.39
N ASP A 403 20.62 -18.24 1.39
CA ASP A 403 20.82 -17.11 2.30
C ASP A 403 20.62 -17.49 3.78
N ASN A 404 21.27 -16.75 4.69
CA ASN A 404 21.23 -17.00 6.13
C ASN A 404 19.85 -16.71 6.76
N THR A 405 19.07 -15.87 6.11
CA THR A 405 17.67 -15.50 6.43
C THR A 405 16.67 -16.56 5.95
N THR A 406 17.13 -17.54 5.17
CA THR A 406 16.33 -18.68 4.75
C THR A 406 16.40 -19.79 5.79
N ALA A 407 15.27 -20.43 6.05
CA ALA A 407 15.17 -21.59 6.92
C ALA A 407 14.57 -22.77 6.15
N LEU A 408 15.29 -23.89 6.12
CA LEU A 408 14.72 -25.19 5.78
C LEU A 408 13.92 -25.68 6.97
N ILE A 409 12.61 -25.87 6.79
CA ILE A 409 11.69 -26.28 7.85
C ILE A 409 11.55 -27.80 7.86
N GLN A 410 11.31 -28.43 6.70
CA GLN A 410 11.22 -29.88 6.55
C GLN A 410 11.85 -30.36 5.24
N LYS A 411 12.40 -31.59 5.27
CA LYS A 411 13.13 -32.23 4.17
C LYS A 411 12.23 -33.00 3.19
N ASP A 412 10.92 -33.10 3.46
CA ASP A 412 10.05 -34.09 2.81
C ASP A 412 9.87 -33.88 1.30
N GLU A 413 9.90 -35.01 0.58
CA GLU A 413 9.86 -35.11 -0.88
C GLU A 413 8.45 -34.82 -1.43
N VAL A 414 8.13 -33.57 -1.73
CA VAL A 414 6.99 -33.30 -2.61
C VAL A 414 7.45 -33.53 -4.05
N LYS A 415 6.89 -34.54 -4.72
CA LYS A 415 7.11 -34.78 -6.16
C LYS A 415 6.62 -33.55 -6.93
N CYS A 416 7.52 -32.80 -7.56
CA CYS A 416 7.13 -31.79 -8.54
C CYS A 416 6.42 -32.47 -9.73
N CYS A 417 5.21 -32.02 -10.06
CA CYS A 417 4.70 -32.14 -11.41
C CYS A 417 5.53 -31.22 -12.30
N SER A 418 6.51 -31.78 -13.01
CA SER A 418 7.21 -31.08 -14.08
C SER A 418 6.21 -30.80 -15.21
N ILE A 419 5.68 -29.58 -15.24
CA ILE A 419 5.10 -29.03 -16.46
C ILE A 419 6.30 -28.61 -17.31
N VAL A 420 6.79 -29.53 -18.12
CA VAL A 420 7.69 -29.19 -19.23
C VAL A 420 6.80 -28.58 -20.31
N PRO A 421 6.98 -27.30 -20.70
CA PRO A 421 6.41 -26.82 -21.94
C PRO A 421 7.22 -27.47 -23.07
N THR A 422 6.57 -28.33 -23.84
CA THR A 422 7.06 -28.79 -25.15
C THR A 422 7.09 -27.66 -26.16
#